data_AF-A0A976LH42-F1
#
_entry.id   AF-A0A976LH42-F1
#
_cell.length_a   1.000
_cell.length_b   1.000
_cell.length_c   1.000
_cell.angle_alpha   90.00
_cell.angle_beta   90.00
_cell.angle_gamma   90.00
#
_symmetry.space_group_name_H-M   'P 1'
#
loop_
_entity.id
_entity.type
_entity.pdbx_description
1 polymer ?
#
loop_
_entity_poly.entity_id
_entity_poly.type
_entity_poly.pdbx_seq_one_letter_code
_entity_poly.pdbx_strand_id
1 'polypeptide(L)'
;MMKTITLTRPDDWHLHLRDGAALHAVLPDTARQFARAIVMPNLRPPVTTAALALTYMQRIVTALPAGSKFTPLMTLYLTDNTSAADIAEAKASGI
;
A
#
# COMPACT_ATOMS: atom_id res chain seq x y z
N MET A 1 20.17 -12.23 -30.28
CA MET A 1 20.59 -12.11 -28.87
C MET A 1 19.54 -11.34 -28.09
N MET A 2 19.20 -11.75 -26.86
CA MET A 2 18.39 -10.93 -25.95
C MET A 2 19.22 -9.74 -25.45
N LYS A 3 18.61 -8.55 -25.41
CA LYS A 3 19.17 -7.39 -24.73
C LYS A 3 18.64 -7.37 -23.30
N THR A 4 19.54 -7.22 -22.33
CA THR A 4 19.22 -7.24 -20.90
C THR A 4 19.61 -5.91 -20.26
N ILE A 5 18.78 -5.43 -19.32
CA ILE A 5 19.08 -4.28 -18.45
C ILE A 5 18.95 -4.75 -17.00
N THR A 6 19.95 -4.45 -16.18
CA THR A 6 19.92 -4.69 -14.74
C THR A 6 19.68 -3.37 -14.03
N LEU A 7 18.70 -3.34 -13.12
CA LEU A 7 18.36 -2.17 -12.32
C LEU A 7 18.32 -2.55 -10.84
N THR A 8 18.60 -1.58 -9.97
CA THR A 8 18.22 -1.68 -8.56
C THR A 8 16.73 -1.93 -8.47
N ARG A 9 16.30 -2.80 -7.55
CA ARG A 9 14.88 -3.16 -7.41
C ARG A 9 14.05 -1.88 -7.21
N PRO A 10 13.05 -1.61 -8.07
CA PRO A 10 12.32 -0.34 -8.05
C PRO A 10 11.23 -0.33 -6.97
N ASP A 11 10.58 0.82 -6.84
CA ASP A 11 9.36 1.03 -6.04
C ASP A 11 8.24 1.57 -6.94
N ASP A 12 6.99 1.32 -6.56
CA ASP A 12 5.80 1.82 -7.24
C ASP A 12 5.15 2.96 -6.46
N TRP A 13 5.27 4.20 -6.95
CA TRP A 13 4.83 5.39 -6.22
C TRP A 13 3.32 5.70 -6.38
N HIS A 14 2.54 4.85 -7.06
CA HIS A 14 1.08 5.00 -7.16
C HIS A 14 0.40 3.65 -7.47
N LEU A 15 -0.12 2.96 -6.44
CA LEU A 15 -0.70 1.63 -6.59
C LEU A 15 -2.10 1.49 -5.98
N HIS A 16 -3.00 0.79 -6.67
CA HIS A 16 -4.32 0.39 -6.16
C HIS A 16 -4.39 -1.14 -5.95
N LEU A 17 -4.25 -1.59 -4.71
CA LEU A 17 -4.29 -3.02 -4.36
C LEU A 17 -5.71 -3.59 -4.15
N ARG A 18 -6.73 -2.74 -4.03
CA ARG A 18 -8.12 -3.15 -3.72
C ARG A 18 -8.18 -3.88 -2.37
N ASP A 19 -9.16 -4.75 -2.17
CA ASP A 19 -9.32 -5.52 -0.92
C ASP A 19 -9.88 -6.93 -1.22
N GLY A 20 -9.88 -7.79 -0.21
CA GLY A 20 -10.44 -9.15 -0.30
C GLY A 20 -9.83 -9.98 -1.44
N ALA A 21 -10.67 -10.65 -2.22
CA ALA A 21 -10.22 -11.53 -3.30
C ALA A 21 -9.37 -10.80 -4.36
N ALA A 22 -9.68 -9.53 -4.64
CA ALA A 22 -8.92 -8.73 -5.59
C ALA A 22 -7.50 -8.43 -5.07
N LEU A 23 -7.36 -8.11 -3.79
CA LEU A 23 -6.05 -7.95 -3.14
C LEU A 23 -5.20 -9.21 -3.28
N HIS A 24 -5.77 -10.38 -2.96
CA HIS A 24 -5.06 -11.66 -3.09
C HIS A 24 -4.64 -11.99 -4.52
N ALA A 25 -5.41 -11.55 -5.52
CA ALA A 25 -5.09 -11.79 -6.91
C ALA A 25 -3.95 -10.89 -7.42
N VAL A 26 -3.89 -9.62 -7.01
CA VAL A 26 -2.97 -8.63 -7.61
C VAL A 26 -1.68 -8.41 -6.80
N LEU A 27 -1.72 -8.58 -5.49
CA LEU A 27 -0.58 -8.30 -4.61
C LEU A 27 0.69 -9.10 -4.97
N PRO A 28 0.62 -10.40 -5.34
CA PRO A 28 1.82 -11.17 -5.68
C PRO A 28 2.61 -10.58 -6.85
N ASP A 29 1.93 -10.00 -7.84
CA ASP A 29 2.59 -9.41 -9.01
C ASP A 29 3.37 -8.15 -8.65
N THR A 30 2.79 -7.26 -7.84
CA THR A 30 3.50 -6.12 -7.28
C THR A 30 4.68 -6.57 -6.43
N ALA A 31 4.45 -7.50 -5.48
CA ALA A 31 5.47 -7.94 -4.53
C ALA A 31 6.65 -8.67 -5.20
N ARG A 32 6.47 -9.20 -6.41
CA ARG A 32 7.53 -9.79 -7.24
C ARG A 32 8.42 -8.74 -7.89
N GLN A 33 7.87 -7.59 -8.28
CA GLN A 33 8.59 -6.56 -9.04
C GLN A 33 9.17 -5.47 -8.15
N PHE A 34 8.37 -4.95 -7.22
CA PHE A 34 8.68 -3.75 -6.46
C PHE A 34 9.09 -4.07 -5.03
N ALA A 35 10.01 -3.29 -4.47
CA ALA A 35 10.40 -3.38 -3.06
C ALA A 35 9.37 -2.69 -2.15
N ARG A 36 8.82 -1.55 -2.59
CA ARG A 36 7.82 -0.77 -1.86
C ARG A 36 6.75 -0.25 -2.81
N ALA A 37 5.58 0.10 -2.27
CA ALA A 37 4.61 0.88 -3.04
C ALA A 37 3.80 1.85 -2.19
N ILE A 38 3.48 3.02 -2.75
CA ILE A 38 2.48 3.95 -2.18
C ILE A 38 1.09 3.39 -2.51
N VAL A 39 0.38 2.94 -1.47
CA VAL A 39 -0.92 2.30 -1.60
C VAL A 39 -2.01 3.36 -1.46
N MET A 40 -2.81 3.50 -2.52
CA MET A 40 -3.88 4.49 -2.61
C MET A 40 -5.09 4.13 -1.72
N PRO A 41 -5.81 5.13 -1.16
CA PRO A 41 -6.74 4.92 -0.06
C PRO A 41 -8.22 4.82 -0.49
N ASN A 42 -8.48 4.76 -1.80
CA ASN A 42 -9.82 4.84 -2.40
C ASN A 42 -10.60 3.50 -2.37
N LEU A 43 -10.60 2.82 -1.23
CA LEU A 43 -11.48 1.68 -0.96
C LEU A 43 -12.94 2.15 -0.83
N ARG A 44 -13.86 1.19 -0.61
CA ARG A 44 -15.28 1.47 -0.35
C ARG A 44 -15.67 0.81 0.99
N PRO A 45 -15.81 1.58 2.10
CA PRO A 45 -15.56 3.02 2.22
C PRO A 45 -14.06 3.39 2.10
N PRO A 46 -13.74 4.67 1.82
CA PRO A 46 -12.33 5.12 1.70
C PRO A 46 -11.60 5.04 3.04
N VAL A 47 -10.27 4.91 2.97
CA VAL A 47 -9.38 4.88 4.13
C VAL A 47 -9.07 6.32 4.55
N THR A 48 -9.78 6.85 5.54
CA THR A 48 -9.70 8.27 5.94
C THR A 48 -8.96 8.51 7.25
N THR A 49 -8.66 7.48 8.03
CA THR A 49 -8.02 7.60 9.36
C THR A 49 -6.79 6.69 9.48
N ALA A 50 -5.88 7.03 10.40
CA ALA A 50 -4.70 6.22 10.70
C ALA A 50 -5.07 4.77 11.07
N ALA A 51 -6.10 4.58 11.91
CA ALA A 51 -6.59 3.26 12.30
C ALA A 51 -7.07 2.41 11.11
N LEU A 52 -7.78 3.02 10.15
CA LEU A 52 -8.21 2.33 8.92
C LEU A 52 -6.99 1.96 8.05
N ALA A 53 -6.01 2.85 7.93
CA ALA A 53 -4.78 2.60 7.17
C ALA A 53 -3.97 1.45 7.78
N LEU A 54 -3.79 1.43 9.10
CA LEU A 54 -3.11 0.34 9.81
C LEU A 54 -3.83 -1.01 9.63
N THR A 55 -5.16 -1.01 9.75
CA THR A 55 -5.95 -2.24 9.54
C THR A 55 -5.83 -2.73 8.09
N TYR A 56 -5.82 -1.83 7.11
CA TYR A 56 -5.62 -2.18 5.71
C TYR A 56 -4.19 -2.67 5.43
N MET A 57 -3.18 -2.03 6.02
CA MET A 57 -1.79 -2.47 5.97
C MET A 57 -1.63 -3.91 6.49
N GLN A 58 -2.29 -4.24 7.61
CA GLN A 58 -2.28 -5.60 8.16
C GLN A 58 -2.90 -6.62 7.19
N ARG A 59 -4.00 -6.28 6.50
CA ARG A 59 -4.57 -7.15 5.46
C ARG A 59 -3.61 -7.37 4.31
N ILE A 60 -2.93 -6.31 3.84
CA ILE A 60 -1.91 -6.41 2.78
C ILE A 60 -0.76 -7.32 3.22
N VAL A 61 -0.19 -7.08 4.40
CA VAL A 61 0.94 -7.87 4.91
C VAL A 61 0.55 -9.34 5.10
N THR A 62 -0.66 -9.60 5.60
CA THR A 62 -1.18 -10.96 5.77
C THR A 62 -1.40 -11.68 4.44
N ALA A 63 -1.76 -10.94 3.38
CA ALA A 63 -1.98 -11.49 2.05
C ALA A 63 -0.68 -11.73 1.26
N LEU A 64 0.49 -11.30 1.76
CA LEU A 64 1.76 -11.48 1.05
C LEU A 64 2.14 -12.96 0.93
N PRO A 65 2.59 -13.42 -0.25
CA PRO A 65 3.20 -14.72 -0.38
C PRO A 65 4.41 -14.88 0.56
N ALA A 66 4.59 -16.07 1.12
CA ALA A 66 5.71 -16.36 2.01
C ALA A 66 7.06 -16.01 1.35
N GLY A 67 7.95 -15.33 2.08
CA GLY A 67 9.25 -14.89 1.58
C GLY A 67 9.22 -13.62 0.72
N SER A 68 8.05 -13.02 0.49
CA SER A 68 7.96 -11.72 -0.19
C SER A 68 8.71 -10.64 0.59
N LYS A 69 9.49 -9.83 -0.12
CA LYS A 69 10.17 -8.65 0.40
C LYS A 69 9.48 -7.41 -0.18
N PHE A 70 8.33 -7.04 0.39
CA PHE A 70 7.51 -5.91 -0.06
C PHE A 70 7.04 -5.08 1.15
N THR A 71 7.14 -3.76 1.05
CA THR A 71 6.64 -2.83 2.08
C THR A 71 5.55 -1.92 1.49
N PRO A 72 4.29 -2.05 1.94
CA PRO A 72 3.26 -1.06 1.60
C PRO A 72 3.50 0.24 2.38
N LEU A 73 3.44 1.37 1.68
CA LEU A 73 3.48 2.72 2.23
C LEU A 73 2.06 3.29 2.14
N MET A 74 1.40 3.44 3.28
CA MET A 74 -0.04 3.74 3.31
C MET A 74 -0.31 5.23 3.09
N THR A 75 -1.54 5.55 2.71
CA THR A 75 -2.01 6.93 2.53
C THR A 75 -3.41 7.10 3.12
N LEU A 76 -3.83 8.35 3.31
CA LEU A 76 -5.19 8.71 3.70
C LEU A 76 -5.93 9.37 2.55
N TYR A 77 -7.22 9.06 2.42
CA TYR A 77 -8.12 9.73 1.51
C TYR A 77 -8.56 11.05 2.13
N LEU A 78 -8.22 12.18 1.51
CA LEU A 78 -8.60 13.50 1.98
C LEU A 78 -10.10 13.76 1.76
N THR A 79 -10.76 14.31 2.77
CA THR A 79 -12.17 14.72 2.73
C THR A 79 -12.34 16.08 3.39
N ASP A 80 -13.51 16.71 3.23
CA ASP A 80 -13.84 17.97 3.92
C ASP A 80 -13.79 17.85 5.46
N ASN A 81 -13.91 16.64 6.00
CA ASN A 81 -13.85 16.35 7.43
C ASN A 81 -12.45 15.99 7.93
N THR A 82 -11.45 15.88 7.04
CA THR A 82 -10.09 15.56 7.45
C THR A 82 -9.47 16.74 8.18
N SER A 83 -9.11 16.52 9.44
CA SER A 83 -8.53 17.54 10.31
C SER A 83 -7.00 17.50 10.31
N ALA A 84 -6.37 18.58 10.77
CA ALA A 84 -4.92 18.60 11.01
C ALA A 84 -4.49 17.57 12.07
N ALA A 85 -5.37 17.26 13.03
CA ALA A 85 -5.11 16.24 14.04
C ALA A 85 -5.02 14.84 13.42
N ASP A 86 -5.87 14.52 12.44
CA ASP A 86 -5.81 13.24 11.71
C ASP A 86 -4.47 13.08 10.99
N ILE A 87 -3.93 14.15 10.41
CA ILE A 87 -2.62 14.15 9.73
C ILE A 87 -1.48 13.94 10.74
N ALA A 88 -1.54 14.62 11.89
CA ALA A 88 -0.54 14.45 12.95
C ALA A 88 -0.56 13.02 13.52
N GLU A 89 -1.75 12.45 13.73
CA GLU A 89 -1.93 11.08 14.22
C GLU A 89 -1.42 10.05 13.19
N ALA A 90 -1.73 10.24 11.90
CA ALA A 90 -1.23 9.38 10.84
C ALA A 90 0.30 9.34 10.86
N LYS A 91 0.92 10.52 10.89
CA LYS A 91 2.38 10.65 10.94
C LYS A 91 2.99 9.98 12.16
N ALA A 92 2.38 10.17 13.34
CA ALA A 92 2.83 9.55 14.58
C ALA A 92 2.68 8.03 14.57
N SER A 93 1.70 7.52 13.82
CA SER A 93 1.41 6.08 13.67
C SER A 93 2.24 5.38 12.58
N GLY A 94 3.11 6.13 11.89
CA GLY A 94 3.93 5.59 10.79
C GLY A 94 3.19 5.47 9.46
N ILE A 95 2.06 6.17 9.31
CA ILE A 95 1.36 6.40 8.04
C ILE A 95 1.82 7.74 7.45
#